data_AF-A0A075HM50-F1
#
_entry.id   AF-A0A075HM50-F1
#
_cell.length_a   1.000
_cell.length_b   1.000
_cell.length_c   1.000
_cell.angle_alpha   90.00
_cell.angle_beta   90.00
_cell.angle_gamma   90.00
#
_symmetry.space_group_name_H-M   'P 1'
#
loop_
_entity.id
_entity.type
_entity.pdbx_description
1 polymer ?
#
loop_
_entity_poly.entity_id
_entity_poly.type
_entity_poly.pdbx_seq_one_letter_code
_entity_poly.pdbx_strand_id
1 'polypeptide(L)'
;MVGIITLSYLGAFFATVFGTMVGYLYYPWAYASASGHFAMIVLTIVEAIGYLFCVKVVEEGSTKRSNGLIAGTLAGTTAFMLYVAMFIS
;
A
#
# COMPACT_ATOMS: atom_id res chain seq x y z
N MET A 1 -18.66 5.50 -3.41
CA MET A 1 -18.06 4.18 -3.22
C MET A 1 -16.55 4.17 -3.45
N VAL A 2 -16.04 4.63 -4.60
CA VAL A 2 -14.58 4.72 -4.87
C VAL A 2 -13.79 5.39 -3.75
N GLY A 3 -14.28 6.51 -3.19
CA GLY A 3 -13.59 7.19 -2.08
C GLY A 3 -13.41 6.32 -0.83
N ILE A 4 -14.41 5.51 -0.46
CA ILE A 4 -14.29 4.58 0.68
C ILE A 4 -13.28 3.48 0.35
N ILE A 5 -13.33 2.92 -0.86
CA ILE A 5 -12.38 1.89 -1.31
C ILE A 5 -10.94 2.45 -1.27
N THR A 6 -10.73 3.69 -1.73
CA THR A 6 -9.43 4.37 -1.65
C THR A 6 -8.99 4.58 -0.20
N LEU A 7 -9.86 5.04 0.69
CA LEU A 7 -9.54 5.21 2.11
C LEU A 7 -9.22 3.88 2.79
N SER A 8 -9.95 2.81 2.46
CA SER A 8 -9.67 1.46 2.97
C SER A 8 -8.31 0.96 2.49
N TYR A 9 -7.96 1.19 1.23
CA TYR A 9 -6.64 0.86 0.69
C TYR A 9 -5.53 1.63 1.42
N LEU A 10 -5.70 2.94 1.61
CA LEU A 10 -4.72 3.76 2.35
C LEU A 10 -4.58 3.29 3.80
N GLY A 11 -5.68 2.93 4.46
CA GLY A 11 -5.66 2.37 5.81
C GLY A 11 -4.89 1.04 5.88
N ALA A 12 -5.14 0.13 4.94
CA ALA A 12 -4.41 -1.14 4.83
C ALA A 12 -2.91 -0.90 4.58
N PHE A 13 -2.58 -0.01 3.64
CA PHE A 13 -1.21 0.36 3.32
C PHE A 13 -0.45 0.87 4.55
N PHE A 14 -1.02 1.84 5.29
CA PHE A 14 -0.38 2.35 6.49
C PHE A 14 -0.25 1.29 7.59
N ALA A 15 -1.26 0.42 7.76
CA ALA A 15 -1.18 -0.68 8.70
C ALA A 15 -0.03 -1.64 8.34
N THR A 16 0.16 -1.94 7.06
CA THR A 16 1.25 -2.77 6.56
C THR A 16 2.61 -2.12 6.75
N VAL A 17 2.77 -0.85 6.38
CA VAL A 17 4.06 -0.14 6.55
C VAL A 17 4.41 -0.04 8.04
N PHE A 18 3.52 0.45 8.89
CA PHE A 18 3.82 0.58 10.32
C PHE A 18 3.97 -0.77 11.02
N GLY A 19 3.18 -1.78 10.64
CA GLY A 19 3.30 -3.13 11.20
C GLY A 19 4.65 -3.77 10.90
N THR A 20 5.11 -3.68 9.64
CA THR A 20 6.44 -4.18 9.25
C THR A 20 7.55 -3.38 9.93
N MET A 21 7.44 -2.05 10.00
CA MET A 21 8.37 -1.17 10.74
C MET A 21 8.50 -1.57 12.21
N VAL A 22 7.39 -1.87 12.89
CA VAL A 22 7.46 -2.31 14.29
C VAL A 22 8.29 -3.60 14.40
N GLY A 23 8.12 -4.53 13.47
CA GLY A 23 8.87 -5.79 13.42
C GLY A 23 10.38 -5.55 13.34
N TYR A 24 10.84 -4.80 12.35
CA TYR A 24 12.29 -4.67 12.14
C TYR A 24 12.98 -3.60 12.99
N LEU A 25 12.27 -2.55 13.44
CA LEU A 25 12.85 -1.51 14.30
C LEU A 25 12.93 -1.94 15.77
N TYR A 26 11.90 -2.62 16.30
CA TYR A 26 11.84 -2.99 17.72
C TYR A 26 12.23 -4.44 17.98
N TYR A 27 12.08 -5.33 16.99
CA TYR A 27 12.39 -6.76 17.12
C TYR A 27 13.41 -7.26 16.08
N PRO A 28 14.57 -6.57 15.90
CA PRO A 28 15.54 -6.90 14.85
C PRO A 28 16.17 -8.29 14.98
N TRP A 29 16.15 -8.87 16.19
CA TRP A 29 16.60 -10.24 16.43
C TRP A 29 15.68 -11.30 15.82
N ALA A 30 14.41 -10.98 15.59
CA ALA A 30 13.43 -11.86 14.97
C ALA A 30 13.19 -11.49 13.50
N TYR A 31 13.27 -10.19 13.17
CA TYR A 31 12.99 -9.66 11.84
C TYR A 31 14.10 -8.71 11.39
N ALA A 32 15.02 -9.20 10.57
CA ALA A 32 16.03 -8.34 9.96
C ALA A 32 15.37 -7.27 9.07
N SER A 33 15.96 -6.06 9.04
CA SER A 33 15.46 -4.90 8.27
C SER A 33 15.14 -5.25 6.82
N ALA A 34 16.05 -5.96 6.13
CA ALA A 34 15.84 -6.41 4.75
C ALA A 34 14.59 -7.32 4.57
N SER A 35 14.30 -8.18 5.55
CA SER A 35 13.11 -9.03 5.53
C SER A 35 11.84 -8.21 5.75
N GLY A 36 11.89 -7.23 6.66
CA GLY A 36 10.80 -6.28 6.90
C GLY A 36 10.46 -5.44 5.67
N HIS A 37 11.47 -4.90 4.99
CA HIS A 37 11.28 -4.17 3.74
C HIS A 37 10.72 -5.04 2.62
N PHE A 38 11.22 -6.28 2.48
CA PHE A 38 10.68 -7.23 1.51
C PHE A 38 9.19 -7.50 1.75
N ALA A 39 8.80 -7.79 2.99
CA ALA A 39 7.40 -8.03 3.36
C ALA A 39 6.52 -6.80 3.06
N MET A 40 6.98 -5.59 3.42
CA MET A 40 6.28 -4.34 3.15
C MET A 40 6.01 -4.15 1.65
N ILE A 41 7.03 -4.34 0.81
CA ILE A 41 6.92 -4.17 -0.64
C ILE A 41 5.90 -5.17 -1.21
N VAL A 42 6.04 -6.45 -0.85
CA VAL A 42 5.17 -7.52 -1.37
C VAL A 42 3.72 -7.29 -0.96
N LEU A 43 3.46 -7.00 0.32
CA LEU A 43 2.11 -6.74 0.81
C LEU A 43 1.49 -5.49 0.17
N THR A 44 2.27 -4.42 -0.02
CA THR A 44 1.82 -3.21 -0.74
C THR A 44 1.40 -3.52 -2.17
N ILE A 45 2.11 -4.40 -2.89
CA ILE A 45 1.76 -4.82 -4.25
C ILE A 45 0.42 -5.57 -4.25
N VAL A 46 0.24 -6.52 -3.31
CA VAL A 46 -1.01 -7.29 -3.19
C VAL A 46 -2.19 -6.37 -2.92
N GLU A 47 -2.04 -5.44 -1.98
CA GLU A 47 -3.05 -4.45 -1.64
C GLU A 47 -3.38 -3.53 -2.82
N ALA A 48 -2.36 -3.08 -3.57
CA ALA A 48 -2.53 -2.21 -4.74
C ALA A 48 -3.32 -2.90 -5.86
N ILE A 49 -3.05 -4.19 -6.11
CA ILE A 49 -3.81 -5.00 -7.08
C ILE A 49 -5.26 -5.16 -6.61
N GLY A 50 -5.48 -5.47 -5.32
CA GLY A 50 -6.81 -5.55 -4.72
C GLY A 50 -7.60 -4.25 -4.84
N TYR A 51 -6.95 -3.11 -4.56
CA TYR A 51 -7.51 -1.78 -4.72
C TYR A 51 -7.94 -1.52 -6.17
N LEU A 52 -7.06 -1.78 -7.14
CA LEU A 52 -7.37 -1.64 -8.56
C LEU A 52 -8.59 -2.48 -8.96
N PHE A 53 -8.62 -3.74 -8.56
CA PHE A 53 -9.74 -4.64 -8.85
C PHE A 53 -11.05 -4.11 -8.26
N CYS A 54 -11.07 -3.76 -6.97
CA CYS A 54 -12.27 -3.22 -6.31
C CYS A 54 -12.80 -1.94 -6.97
N VAL A 55 -11.91 -1.02 -7.37
CA VAL A 55 -12.32 0.20 -8.08
C VAL A 55 -12.85 -0.12 -9.47
N LYS A 56 -12.28 -1.10 -10.18
CA LYS A 56 -12.78 -1.46 -11.51
C LYS A 56 -14.14 -2.12 -11.44
N VAL A 57 -14.34 -3.09 -10.54
CA VAL A 57 -15.64 -3.74 -10.34
C VAL A 57 -16.73 -2.74 -10.00
N VAL A 58 -16.46 -1.75 -9.13
CA VAL A 58 -17.50 -0.76 -8.74
C VAL A 58 -17.81 0.26 -9.84
N GLU A 59 -16.93 0.42 -10.83
CA GLU A 59 -17.14 1.30 -11.98
C GLU A 59 -17.74 0.55 -13.20
N GLU A 60 -17.86 -0.77 -13.15
CA GLU A 60 -18.46 -1.56 -14.25
C GLU A 60 -19.88 -1.09 -14.57
N GLY A 61 -20.18 -0.94 -15.86
CA GLY A 61 -21.47 -0.42 -16.34
C GLY A 61 -21.70 1.08 -16.11
N SER A 62 -20.72 1.82 -15.60
CA SER A 62 -20.78 3.27 -15.38
C SER A 62 -19.92 4.04 -16.39
N THR A 63 -20.26 5.32 -16.63
CA THR A 63 -19.40 6.28 -17.37
C THR A 63 -18.34 6.96 -16.49
N LYS A 64 -18.20 6.55 -15.22
CA LYS A 64 -17.26 7.15 -14.26
C LYS A 64 -15.84 6.69 -14.57
N ARG A 65 -14.88 7.59 -14.33
CA ARG A 65 -13.46 7.31 -14.60
C ARG A 65 -12.58 7.85 -13.48
N SER A 66 -12.26 6.99 -12.52
CA SER A 66 -11.42 7.34 -11.36
C SER A 66 -9.91 7.24 -11.61
N ASN A 67 -9.47 7.16 -12.87
CA ASN A 67 -8.08 6.90 -13.24
C ASN A 67 -7.07 7.90 -12.62
N GLY A 68 -7.44 9.19 -12.51
CA GLY A 68 -6.57 10.20 -11.89
C GLY A 68 -6.38 9.96 -10.39
N LEU A 69 -7.46 9.61 -9.68
CA LEU A 69 -7.41 9.27 -8.26
C LEU A 69 -6.59 7.99 -8.04
N ILE A 70 -6.83 6.94 -8.85
CA ILE A 70 -6.07 5.69 -8.78
C ILE A 70 -4.58 5.95 -8.99
N ALA A 71 -4.22 6.70 -10.04
CA ALA A 71 -2.83 7.00 -10.35
C ALA A 71 -2.16 7.79 -9.23
N GLY A 72 -2.81 8.84 -8.71
CA GLY A 72 -2.28 9.62 -7.59
C GLY A 72 -2.11 8.79 -6.31
N THR A 73 -3.09 7.92 -6.02
CA THR A 73 -3.04 7.06 -4.83
C THR A 73 -1.90 6.04 -4.93
N LEU A 74 -1.78 5.33 -6.05
CA LEU A 74 -0.73 4.33 -6.25
C LEU A 74 0.66 4.94 -6.35
N ALA A 75 0.80 6.09 -7.01
CA ALA A 75 2.07 6.80 -7.07
C ALA A 75 2.49 7.29 -5.68
N GLY A 76 1.55 7.81 -4.89
CA GLY A 76 1.80 8.28 -3.53
C GLY A 76 2.24 7.17 -2.59
N THR A 77 1.52 6.04 -2.57
CA THR A 77 1.90 4.89 -1.74
C THR A 77 3.22 4.28 -2.18
N THR A 78 3.47 4.18 -3.50
CA THR A 78 4.75 3.69 -4.03
C THR A 78 5.90 4.59 -3.61
N ALA A 79 5.77 5.91 -3.78
CA ALA A 79 6.81 6.86 -3.40
C ALA A 79 7.12 6.82 -1.90
N PHE A 80 6.08 6.72 -1.06
CA PHE A 80 6.25 6.58 0.39
C PHE A 80 6.95 5.27 0.76
N MET A 81 6.51 4.14 0.21
CA MET A 81 7.11 2.84 0.47
C MET A 81 8.58 2.79 0.02
N LEU A 82 8.91 3.36 -1.13
CA LEU A 82 10.30 3.48 -1.58
C LEU A 82 11.14 4.34 -0.63
N TYR A 83 10.60 5.47 -0.15
CA TYR A 83 11.27 6.29 0.85
C TYR A 83 11.58 5.49 2.13
N VAL A 84 10.60 4.76 2.66
CA VAL A 84 10.81 3.94 3.86
C VAL A 84 11.86 2.85 3.60
N ALA A 85 11.76 2.13 2.48
CA ALA A 85 12.69 1.05 2.13
C ALA A 85 14.13 1.54 1.93
N MET A 86 14.32 2.76 1.43
CA MET A 86 15.64 3.31 1.14
C MET A 86 16.30 4.02 2.32
N PHE A 87 15.52 4.60 3.24
CA PHE A 87 16.04 5.53 4.24
C PHE A 87 15.72 5.18 5.70
N ILE A 88 14.89 4.15 5.95
CA ILE A 88 14.49 3.77 7.32
C ILE A 88 14.81 2.30 7.57
N SER A 89 15.85 2.05 8.37
CA SER A 89 16.39 0.71 8.65
C SER A 89 16.37 0.32 10.11
#